data_AF-A0A0D2SAF0-F1
#
_entry.id   AF-A0A0D2SAF0-F1
#
_cell.length_a   1.000
_cell.length_b   1.000
_cell.length_c   1.000
_cell.angle_alpha   90.00
_cell.angle_beta   90.00
_cell.angle_gamma   90.00
#
_symmetry.space_group_name_H-M   'P 1'
#
loop_
_entity.id
_entity.type
_entity.pdbx_description
1 polymer ?
#
loop_
_entity_poly.entity_id
_entity_poly.type
_entity_poly.pdbx_seq_one_letter_code
_entity_poly.pdbx_strand_id
1 'polypeptide(L)'
;MKRVFGVKKDKEPPPSIQDATDRISKRGDTVDEKLKKLDAELSRYKEQIKKTRPGPAQEALKSRAMRVLKQKRMYEGQRDMLYNQTFNLDQVAFASEGLKDAQQTMTALKSANKELKGMMKTVKIQDIDNLQDEMMDMMDMSNEIQETLGRSYNVPDDIDEDELMGELDALEADMGTEADGVPSYLQPDKEEPDLDAELNLPTAPSGNATAAAGRANSQVEDELGFPAVPRASVRS
;
A
#
# COMPACT_ATOMS: atom_id res chain seq x y z
N MET A 1 48.30 6.91 43.16
CA MET A 1 46.94 7.47 42.99
C MET A 1 46.19 6.66 41.94
N LYS A 2 45.16 5.91 42.34
CA LYS A 2 44.29 5.15 41.44
C LYS A 2 43.23 6.10 40.87
N ARG A 3 42.98 6.04 39.56
CA ARG A 3 41.94 6.82 38.87
C ARG A 3 40.58 6.22 39.25
N VAL A 4 39.80 6.90 40.10
CA VAL A 4 38.48 6.46 40.60
C VAL A 4 37.32 7.27 40.00
N PHE A 5 37.55 8.00 38.91
CA PHE A 5 36.50 8.76 38.24
C PHE A 5 36.64 8.59 36.74
N GLY A 6 35.94 7.60 36.19
CA GLY A 6 36.01 7.27 34.78
C GLY A 6 35.22 6.03 34.40
N VAL A 7 34.06 5.81 35.01
CA VAL A 7 33.06 4.93 34.38
C VAL A 7 32.57 5.71 33.18
N LYS A 8 32.94 5.27 31.97
CA LYS A 8 32.29 5.72 30.74
C LYS A 8 30.81 5.41 30.96
N LYS A 9 29.95 6.43 31.11
CA LYS A 9 28.51 6.24 31.00
C LYS A 9 28.29 5.50 29.68
N ASP A 10 27.77 4.29 29.74
CA ASP A 10 27.26 3.62 28.56
C ASP A 10 26.36 4.63 27.87
N LYS A 11 26.75 5.01 26.65
CA LYS A 11 26.03 6.02 25.88
C LYS A 11 24.75 5.30 25.46
N GLU A 12 23.69 5.49 26.23
CA GLU A 12 22.36 5.02 25.85
C GLU A 12 22.11 5.46 24.41
N PRO A 13 21.57 4.58 23.56
CA PRO A 13 21.29 4.93 22.18
C PRO A 13 20.40 6.19 22.17
N PRO A 14 20.61 7.08 21.18
CA PRO A 14 19.80 8.27 21.06
C PRO A 14 18.31 7.87 21.06
N PRO A 15 17.44 8.63 21.75
CA PRO A 15 16.04 8.28 21.89
C PRO A 15 15.41 8.11 20.50
N SER A 16 14.71 7.00 20.30
CA SER A 16 14.01 6.73 19.06
C SER A 16 12.75 7.60 18.95
N ILE A 17 12.21 7.70 17.73
CA ILE A 17 10.91 8.34 17.49
C ILE A 17 9.82 7.64 18.32
N GLN A 18 9.93 6.32 18.51
CA GLN A 18 9.01 5.54 19.34
C GLN A 18 9.11 5.96 20.81
N ASP A 19 10.32 6.08 21.35
CA ASP A 19 10.54 6.52 22.74
C ASP A 19 9.99 7.94 22.98
N ALA A 20 10.14 8.83 21.99
CA ALA A 20 9.61 10.18 22.05
C ALA A 20 8.07 10.18 22.03
N THR A 21 7.47 9.36 21.18
CA THR A 21 6.01 9.17 21.07
C THR A 21 5.45 8.65 22.39
N ASP A 22 6.03 7.58 22.95
CA ASP A 22 5.60 7.00 24.23
C ASP A 22 5.67 8.01 25.39
N ARG A 23 6.71 8.85 25.41
CA ARG A 23 6.85 9.92 26.42
C ARG A 23 5.77 11.00 26.26
N ILE A 24 5.44 11.38 25.03
CA ILE A 24 4.38 12.37 24.76
C ILE A 24 3.03 11.78 25.13
N SER A 25 2.74 10.53 24.77
CA SER A 25 1.49 9.85 25.13
C SER A 25 1.28 9.79 26.64
N LYS A 26 2.30 9.36 27.42
CA LYS A 26 2.23 9.34 28.89
C LYS A 26 1.98 10.72 29.50
N ARG A 27 2.58 11.77 28.92
CA ARG A 27 2.33 13.16 29.34
C ARG A 27 0.90 13.58 28.99
N GLY A 28 0.40 13.19 27.81
CA GLY A 28 -0.98 13.38 27.38
C GLY A 28 -1.96 12.78 28.37
N ASP A 29 -1.80 11.51 28.71
CA ASP A 29 -2.63 10.80 29.70
C ASP A 29 -2.67 11.55 31.04
N THR A 30 -1.51 11.99 31.52
CA THR A 30 -1.41 12.76 32.77
C THR A 30 -2.16 14.09 32.70
N VAL A 31 -2.10 14.79 31.55
CA VAL A 31 -2.82 16.04 31.34
C VAL A 31 -4.33 15.79 31.27
N ASP A 32 -4.76 14.74 30.57
CA ASP A 32 -6.17 14.37 30.44
C ASP A 32 -6.79 13.95 31.77
N GLU A 33 -6.05 13.21 32.61
CA GLU A 33 -6.49 12.91 33.97
C GLU A 33 -6.69 14.17 34.83
N LYS A 34 -5.79 15.15 34.70
CA LYS A 34 -5.92 16.44 35.41
C LYS A 34 -7.12 17.23 34.90
N LEU A 35 -7.33 17.26 33.58
CA LEU A 35 -8.50 17.91 32.97
C LEU A 35 -9.80 17.28 33.46
N LYS A 36 -9.90 15.94 33.49
CA LYS A 36 -11.06 15.21 34.04
C LYS A 36 -11.36 15.59 35.49
N LYS A 37 -10.33 15.71 36.34
CA LYS A 37 -10.48 16.14 37.75
C LYS A 37 -10.98 17.58 37.85
N LEU A 38 -10.41 18.49 37.08
CA LEU A 38 -10.83 19.90 37.05
C LEU A 38 -12.26 20.06 36.53
N ASP A 39 -12.68 19.25 35.56
CA ASP A 39 -14.05 19.25 35.05
C ASP A 39 -15.07 18.77 36.07
N ALA A 40 -14.74 17.70 36.81
CA ALA A 40 -15.57 17.25 37.91
C ALA A 40 -15.71 18.33 39.00
N GLU A 41 -14.63 19.03 39.32
CA GLU A 41 -14.63 20.12 40.30
C GLU A 41 -15.46 21.33 39.80
N LEU A 42 -15.31 21.73 38.54
CA LEU A 42 -16.13 22.79 37.93
C LEU A 42 -17.62 22.45 37.92
N SER A 43 -17.96 21.19 37.66
CA SER A 43 -19.35 20.72 37.72
C SER A 43 -19.93 20.87 39.14
N ARG A 44 -19.16 20.50 40.17
CA ARG A 44 -19.56 20.69 41.58
C ARG A 44 -19.76 22.16 41.92
N TYR A 45 -18.84 23.04 41.51
CA TYR A 45 -19.01 24.48 41.73
C TYR A 45 -20.25 25.03 41.01
N LYS A 46 -20.51 24.59 39.78
CA LYS A 46 -21.69 24.98 39.01
C LYS A 46 -22.99 24.61 39.75
N GLU A 47 -23.07 23.42 40.34
CA GLU A 47 -24.21 23.02 41.16
C GLU A 47 -24.34 23.82 42.45
N GLN A 48 -23.23 24.06 43.16
CA GLN A 48 -23.24 24.85 44.40
C GLN A 48 -23.65 26.30 44.14
N ILE A 49 -23.18 26.91 43.05
CA ILE A 49 -23.57 28.28 42.66
C ILE A 49 -25.06 28.35 42.37
N LYS A 50 -25.63 27.35 41.68
CA LYS A 50 -27.08 27.26 41.39
C LYS A 50 -27.93 27.14 42.66
N LYS A 51 -27.47 26.37 43.65
CA LYS A 51 -28.17 26.13 44.93
C LYS A 51 -28.00 27.27 45.93
N THR A 52 -27.00 28.13 45.75
CA THR A 52 -26.69 29.24 46.67
C THR A 52 -27.44 30.49 46.24
N ARG A 53 -28.14 31.14 47.18
CA ARG A 53 -28.84 32.41 46.95
C ARG A 53 -27.85 33.52 46.54
N PRO A 54 -28.24 34.45 45.64
CA PRO A 54 -27.39 35.57 45.26
C PRO A 54 -26.89 36.36 46.48
N GLY A 55 -25.58 36.62 46.53
CA GLY A 55 -24.92 37.34 47.63
C GLY A 55 -23.44 37.00 47.77
N PRO A 56 -22.78 37.45 48.86
CA PRO A 56 -21.35 37.28 49.07
C PRO A 56 -20.87 35.82 49.04
N ALA A 57 -21.69 34.89 49.53
CA ALA A 57 -21.38 33.45 49.50
C ALA A 57 -21.37 32.89 48.06
N GLN A 58 -22.32 33.29 47.22
CA GLN A 58 -22.36 32.87 45.82
C GLN A 58 -21.17 33.46 45.03
N GLU A 59 -20.80 34.71 45.32
CA GLU A 59 -19.66 35.38 44.67
C GLU A 59 -18.32 34.74 45.06
N ALA A 60 -18.17 34.30 46.32
CA ALA A 60 -17.02 33.52 46.75
C ALA A 60 -16.89 32.18 45.99
N LEU A 61 -18.01 31.49 45.75
CA LEU A 61 -18.03 30.25 44.95
C LEU A 61 -17.66 30.50 43.49
N LYS A 62 -18.18 31.58 42.88
CA LYS A 62 -17.79 31.98 41.52
C LYS A 62 -16.29 32.29 41.43
N SER A 63 -15.73 33.01 42.40
CA SER A 63 -14.30 33.31 42.43
C SER A 63 -13.44 32.05 42.51
N ARG A 64 -13.86 31.05 43.31
CA ARG A 64 -13.20 29.73 43.37
C ARG A 64 -13.31 28.99 42.05
N ALA A 65 -14.51 28.93 41.46
CA ALA A 65 -14.74 28.31 40.16
C ALA A 65 -13.89 28.95 39.05
N MET A 66 -13.73 30.29 39.07
CA MET A 66 -12.89 31.01 38.12
C MET A 66 -11.41 30.64 38.22
N ARG A 67 -10.89 30.32 39.41
CA ARG A 67 -9.51 29.82 39.57
C ARG A 67 -9.34 28.45 38.94
N VAL A 68 -10.28 27.54 39.20
CA VAL A 68 -10.28 26.19 38.60
C VAL A 68 -10.41 26.28 37.07
N LEU A 69 -11.25 27.17 36.55
CA LEU A 69 -11.41 27.39 35.12
C LEU A 69 -10.12 27.88 34.45
N LYS A 70 -9.39 28.81 35.10
CA LYS A 70 -8.07 29.25 34.62
C LYS A 70 -7.07 28.11 34.58
N GLN A 71 -7.04 27.26 35.62
CA GLN A 71 -6.19 26.08 35.66
C GLN A 71 -6.55 25.06 34.57
N LYS A 72 -7.86 24.84 34.33
CA LYS A 72 -8.33 24.00 33.24
C LYS A 72 -7.84 24.51 31.88
N ARG A 73 -8.05 25.79 31.57
CA ARG A 73 -7.57 26.40 30.31
C ARG A 73 -6.07 26.26 30.10
N MET A 74 -5.28 26.37 31.17
CA MET A 74 -3.84 26.16 31.10
C MET A 74 -3.49 24.71 30.68
N TYR A 75 -4.18 23.71 31.25
CA TYR A 75 -3.96 22.31 30.88
C TYR A 75 -4.51 21.96 29.50
N GLU A 76 -5.62 22.58 29.06
CA GLU A 76 -6.11 22.46 27.68
C GLU A 76 -5.05 22.94 26.69
N GLY A 77 -4.43 24.10 26.94
CA GLY A 77 -3.32 24.58 26.11
C GLY A 77 -2.09 23.66 26.12
N GLN A 78 -1.77 23.02 27.27
CA GLN A 78 -0.71 22.01 27.31
C GLN A 78 -1.05 20.77 26.49
N ARG A 79 -2.32 20.31 26.54
CA ARG A 79 -2.80 19.19 25.73
C ARG A 79 -2.70 19.52 24.24
N ASP A 80 -3.13 20.71 23.84
CA ASP A 80 -3.06 21.15 22.44
C ASP A 80 -1.61 21.23 21.95
N MET A 81 -0.68 21.68 22.79
CA MET A 81 0.75 21.63 22.49
C MET A 81 1.25 20.18 22.32
N LEU A 82 0.81 19.25 23.16
CA LEU A 82 1.15 17.83 23.03
C LEU A 82 0.59 17.23 21.74
N TYR A 83 -0.65 17.56 21.35
CA TYR A 83 -1.22 17.10 20.08
C TYR A 83 -0.42 17.59 18.87
N ASN A 84 0.04 18.84 18.88
CA ASN A 84 0.94 19.34 17.83
C ASN A 84 2.28 18.60 17.83
N GLN A 85 2.82 18.24 19.00
CA GLN A 85 4.04 17.44 19.10
C GLN A 85 3.86 16.02 18.57
N THR A 86 2.75 15.36 18.92
CA THR A 86 2.38 14.04 18.39
C THR A 86 2.25 14.09 16.88
N PHE A 87 1.48 15.05 16.34
CA PHE A 87 1.32 15.20 14.89
C PHE A 87 2.66 15.37 14.18
N ASN A 88 3.54 16.25 14.69
CA ASN A 88 4.86 16.42 14.09
C ASN A 88 5.71 15.13 14.16
N LEU A 89 5.62 14.36 15.25
CA LEU A 89 6.31 13.07 15.33
C LEU A 89 5.73 12.03 14.38
N ASP A 90 4.41 11.97 14.21
CA ASP A 90 3.76 11.05 13.29
C ASP A 90 4.19 11.34 11.84
N GLN A 91 4.27 12.62 11.46
CA GLN A 91 4.80 13.04 10.15
C GLN A 91 6.26 12.59 9.96
N VAL A 92 7.10 12.74 10.99
CA VAL A 92 8.50 12.31 10.94
C VAL A 92 8.62 10.78 10.94
N ALA A 93 7.75 10.08 11.66
CA ALA A 93 7.69 8.63 11.70
C ALA A 93 7.35 8.08 10.31
N PHE A 94 6.30 8.61 9.68
CA PHE A 94 5.90 8.25 8.31
C PHE A 94 7.02 8.50 7.30
N ALA A 95 7.65 9.69 7.34
CA ALA A 95 8.78 9.99 6.47
C ALA A 95 9.98 9.04 6.71
N SER A 96 10.25 8.69 7.97
CA SER A 96 11.30 7.76 8.35
C SER A 96 11.04 6.33 7.84
N GLU A 97 9.79 5.88 7.88
CA GLU A 97 9.37 4.60 7.30
C GLU A 97 9.56 4.58 5.79
N GLY A 98 9.08 5.60 5.07
CA GLY A 98 9.30 5.72 3.63
C GLY A 98 10.79 5.73 3.24
N LEU A 99 11.64 6.37 4.05
CA LEU A 99 13.09 6.34 3.85
C LEU A 99 13.71 4.96 4.10
N LYS A 100 13.21 4.20 5.08
CA LYS A 100 13.64 2.81 5.32
C LYS A 100 13.26 1.91 4.15
N ASP A 101 12.06 2.06 3.61
CA ASP A 101 11.60 1.27 2.46
C ASP A 101 12.42 1.59 1.20
N ALA A 102 12.71 2.88 0.98
CA ALA A 102 13.60 3.32 -0.09
C ALA A 102 15.03 2.75 0.09
N GLN A 103 15.54 2.72 1.32
CA GLN A 103 16.84 2.13 1.63
C GLN A 103 16.87 0.62 1.37
N GLN A 104 15.80 -0.12 1.74
CA GLN A 104 15.67 -1.54 1.45
C GLN A 104 15.63 -1.80 -0.06
N THR A 105 14.85 -1.02 -0.80
CA THR A 105 14.79 -1.08 -2.27
C THR A 105 16.17 -0.81 -2.88
N MET A 106 16.87 0.23 -2.42
CA MET A 106 18.23 0.53 -2.88
C MET A 106 19.20 -0.62 -2.58
N THR A 107 19.06 -1.28 -1.42
CA THR A 107 19.88 -2.42 -1.04
C THR A 107 19.60 -3.62 -1.93
N ALA A 108 18.33 -3.91 -2.22
CA ALA A 108 17.93 -4.94 -3.17
C ALA A 108 18.47 -4.66 -4.58
N LEU A 109 18.36 -3.42 -5.08
CA LEU A 109 18.92 -3.01 -6.37
C LEU A 109 20.44 -3.14 -6.43
N LYS A 110 21.15 -2.79 -5.34
CA LYS A 110 22.61 -3.00 -5.27
C LYS A 110 22.98 -4.48 -5.34
N SER A 111 22.23 -5.33 -4.64
CA SER A 111 22.43 -6.79 -4.69
C SER A 111 22.14 -7.35 -6.08
N ALA A 112 21.01 -6.97 -6.69
CA ALA A 112 20.63 -7.38 -8.04
C ALA A 112 21.66 -6.91 -9.08
N ASN A 113 22.15 -5.67 -8.99
CA ASN A 113 23.21 -5.17 -9.89
C ASN A 113 24.52 -5.94 -9.70
N LYS A 114 24.88 -6.33 -8.47
CA LYS A 114 26.05 -7.16 -8.21
C LYS A 114 25.90 -8.55 -8.83
N GLU A 115 24.72 -9.15 -8.74
CA GLU A 115 24.38 -10.44 -9.35
C GLU A 115 24.39 -10.35 -10.88
N LEU A 116 23.77 -9.32 -11.46
CA LEU A 116 23.78 -9.06 -12.90
C LEU A 116 25.20 -8.87 -13.45
N LYS A 117 26.07 -8.15 -12.72
CA LYS A 117 27.50 -8.05 -13.06
C LYS A 117 28.23 -9.40 -12.95
N GLY A 118 27.82 -10.26 -12.03
CA GLY A 118 28.31 -11.63 -11.94
C GLY A 118 27.89 -12.43 -13.17
N MET A 119 26.59 -12.42 -13.49
CA MET A 119 26.00 -13.05 -14.67
C MET A 119 26.68 -12.59 -15.96
N MET A 120 26.88 -11.28 -16.18
CA MET A 120 27.57 -10.74 -17.37
C MET A 120 29.03 -11.21 -17.49
N LYS A 121 29.71 -11.55 -16.39
CA LYS A 121 31.07 -12.13 -16.43
C LYS A 121 31.05 -13.63 -16.77
N THR A 122 29.96 -14.31 -16.41
CA THR A 122 29.74 -15.74 -16.71
C THR A 122 29.04 -15.99 -18.04
N VAL A 123 28.35 -15.00 -18.61
CA VAL A 123 28.00 -14.97 -20.04
C VAL A 123 29.34 -14.88 -20.76
N LYS A 124 29.80 -16.05 -21.21
CA LYS A 124 31.17 -16.20 -21.69
C LYS A 124 31.25 -15.53 -23.04
N ILE A 125 32.19 -14.61 -23.18
CA ILE A 125 32.68 -14.14 -24.48
C ILE A 125 33.15 -15.34 -25.35
N GLN A 126 33.53 -16.46 -24.72
CA GLN A 126 33.86 -17.74 -25.39
C GLN A 126 32.66 -18.43 -26.05
N ASP A 127 31.44 -18.18 -25.56
CA ASP A 127 30.22 -18.71 -26.18
C ASP A 127 29.74 -17.80 -27.33
N ILE A 128 30.34 -16.62 -27.53
CA ILE A 128 30.09 -15.74 -28.69
C ILE A 128 30.89 -16.23 -29.91
N ASP A 129 32.12 -16.71 -29.72
CA ASP A 129 32.90 -17.36 -30.79
C ASP A 129 32.22 -18.68 -31.22
N ASN A 130 31.73 -19.49 -30.26
CA ASN A 130 30.94 -20.68 -30.58
C ASN A 130 29.59 -20.36 -31.24
N LEU A 131 28.95 -19.23 -30.92
CA LEU A 131 27.71 -18.81 -31.58
C LEU A 131 27.96 -18.38 -33.04
N GLN A 132 29.13 -17.80 -33.32
CA GLN A 132 29.51 -17.42 -34.68
C GLN A 132 29.87 -18.66 -35.52
N ASP A 133 30.59 -19.62 -34.94
CA ASP A 133 30.86 -20.93 -35.56
C ASP A 133 29.58 -21.76 -35.73
N GLU A 134 28.66 -21.80 -34.74
CA GLU A 134 27.35 -22.47 -34.88
C GLU A 134 26.44 -21.77 -35.90
N MET A 135 26.51 -20.44 -36.06
CA MET A 135 25.80 -19.74 -37.14
C MET A 135 26.40 -20.05 -38.52
N MET A 136 27.73 -20.19 -38.62
CA MET A 136 28.41 -20.62 -39.85
C MET A 136 28.02 -22.05 -40.20
N ASP A 137 28.08 -22.97 -39.23
CA ASP A 137 27.66 -24.38 -39.38
C ASP A 137 26.16 -24.48 -39.70
N MET A 138 25.32 -23.60 -39.16
CA MET A 138 23.88 -23.56 -39.48
C MET A 138 23.59 -22.98 -40.86
N MET A 139 24.38 -22.00 -41.33
CA MET A 139 24.30 -21.50 -42.70
C MET A 139 24.79 -22.57 -43.69
N ASP A 140 25.89 -23.25 -43.39
CA ASP A 140 26.44 -24.33 -44.21
C ASP A 140 25.53 -25.56 -44.23
N MET A 141 24.92 -25.92 -43.10
CA MET A 141 23.91 -26.97 -43.04
C MET A 141 22.62 -26.54 -43.76
N SER A 142 22.24 -25.26 -43.72
CA SER A 142 21.12 -24.73 -44.52
C SER A 142 21.42 -24.76 -46.02
N ASN A 143 22.65 -24.43 -46.43
CA ASN A 143 23.11 -24.53 -47.82
C ASN A 143 23.19 -25.99 -48.28
N GLU A 144 23.72 -26.88 -47.43
CA GLU A 144 23.79 -28.33 -47.67
C GLU A 144 22.39 -28.96 -47.70
N ILE A 145 21.45 -28.51 -46.87
CA ILE A 145 20.03 -28.88 -46.91
C ILE A 145 19.37 -28.36 -48.21
N GLN A 146 19.64 -27.13 -48.64
CA GLN A 146 19.12 -26.59 -49.91
C GLN A 146 19.69 -27.31 -51.13
N GLU A 147 20.97 -27.70 -51.09
CA GLU A 147 21.67 -28.44 -52.12
C GLU A 147 21.23 -29.92 -52.17
N THR A 148 21.03 -30.57 -51.01
CA THR A 148 20.54 -31.95 -50.92
C THR A 148 19.04 -32.08 -51.15
N LEU A 149 18.21 -31.08 -50.81
CA LEU A 149 16.82 -31.00 -51.25
C LEU A 149 16.66 -30.49 -52.69
N GLY A 150 17.76 -30.15 -53.37
CA GLY A 150 17.75 -29.68 -54.75
C GLY A 150 16.83 -28.46 -54.96
N ARG A 151 16.69 -27.61 -53.94
CA ARG A 151 15.90 -26.39 -54.01
C ARG A 151 16.84 -25.23 -54.13
N SER A 152 17.25 -24.97 -55.37
CA SER A 152 17.66 -23.64 -55.81
C SER A 152 16.56 -22.67 -55.38
N TYR A 153 16.79 -21.92 -54.30
CA TYR A 153 16.18 -20.61 -54.21
C TYR A 153 17.01 -19.70 -55.12
N ASN A 154 16.80 -19.85 -56.43
CA ASN A 154 16.90 -18.71 -57.33
C ASN A 154 15.85 -17.72 -56.83
N VAL A 155 16.24 -16.87 -55.90
CA VAL A 155 15.65 -15.53 -55.83
C VAL A 155 15.95 -14.94 -57.20
N PRO A 156 14.94 -14.72 -58.06
CA PRO A 156 15.19 -14.06 -59.33
C PRO A 156 15.83 -12.71 -59.00
N ASP A 157 16.86 -12.30 -59.75
CA ASP A 157 17.45 -10.96 -59.63
C ASP A 157 16.41 -9.83 -59.90
N ASP A 158 15.19 -10.22 -60.28
CA ASP A 158 14.05 -9.37 -60.65
C ASP A 158 13.02 -9.21 -59.51
N ILE A 159 13.39 -9.40 -58.23
CA ILE A 159 12.50 -8.96 -57.15
C ILE A 159 12.51 -7.43 -57.11
N ASP A 160 11.36 -6.84 -57.44
CA ASP A 160 11.18 -5.39 -57.47
C ASP A 160 11.09 -4.84 -56.03
N GLU A 161 12.08 -4.05 -55.62
CA GLU A 161 12.16 -3.47 -54.27
C GLU A 161 10.93 -2.60 -53.95
N ASP A 162 10.29 -2.03 -54.96
CA ASP A 162 9.08 -1.21 -54.82
C ASP A 162 7.83 -2.03 -54.46
N GLU A 163 7.72 -3.27 -54.98
CA GLU A 163 6.61 -4.18 -54.64
C GLU A 163 6.75 -4.68 -53.19
N LEU A 164 8.00 -4.93 -52.76
CA LEU A 164 8.33 -5.36 -51.40
C LEU A 164 8.10 -4.25 -50.36
N MET A 165 8.42 -2.99 -50.70
CA MET A 165 8.09 -1.83 -49.88
C MET A 165 6.57 -1.60 -49.80
N GLY A 166 5.84 -1.84 -50.89
CA GLY A 166 4.37 -1.77 -50.90
C GLY A 166 3.71 -2.81 -50.00
N GLU A 167 4.23 -4.03 -49.94
CA GLU A 167 3.77 -5.05 -48.99
C GLU A 167 4.14 -4.71 -47.53
N LEU A 168 5.33 -4.13 -47.30
CA LEU A 168 5.77 -3.72 -45.97
C LEU A 168 4.90 -2.58 -45.40
N ASP A 169 4.57 -1.59 -46.25
CA ASP A 169 3.65 -0.50 -45.90
C ASP A 169 2.22 -1.03 -45.65
N ALA A 170 1.78 -2.04 -46.40
CA ALA A 170 0.48 -2.69 -46.17
C ALA A 170 0.45 -3.46 -44.85
N LEU A 171 1.56 -4.11 -44.46
CA LEU A 171 1.70 -4.81 -43.17
C LEU A 171 1.80 -3.83 -41.99
N GLU A 172 2.47 -2.68 -42.18
CA GLU A 172 2.49 -1.57 -41.22
C GLU A 172 1.09 -0.96 -41.08
N ALA A 173 0.31 -0.86 -42.15
CA ALA A 173 -1.08 -0.41 -42.10
C ALA A 173 -1.99 -1.41 -41.35
N ASP A 174 -1.80 -2.72 -41.56
CA ASP A 174 -2.54 -3.78 -40.85
C ASP A 174 -2.21 -3.80 -39.34
N MET A 175 -0.94 -3.58 -38.97
CA MET A 175 -0.53 -3.36 -37.58
C MET A 175 -0.94 -1.99 -37.02
N GLY A 176 -0.97 -0.94 -37.84
CA GLY A 176 -1.34 0.42 -37.48
C GLY A 176 -2.82 0.58 -37.16
N THR A 177 -3.69 -0.25 -37.76
CA THR A 177 -5.09 -0.37 -37.35
C THR A 177 -5.29 -1.05 -35.99
N GLU A 178 -4.29 -1.76 -35.47
CA GLU A 178 -4.30 -2.36 -34.12
C GLU A 178 -3.41 -1.59 -33.11
N ALA A 179 -2.62 -0.61 -33.55
CA ALA A 179 -1.59 0.05 -32.73
C ALA A 179 -1.89 1.50 -32.28
N ASP A 180 -3.09 2.05 -32.54
CA ASP A 180 -3.56 3.28 -31.89
C ASP A 180 -4.58 3.01 -30.77
N GLY A 181 -4.77 1.73 -30.41
CA GLY A 181 -5.60 1.28 -29.30
C GLY A 181 -4.76 0.92 -28.09
N VAL A 182 -4.86 1.68 -27.01
CA VAL A 182 -4.46 1.19 -25.67
C VAL A 182 -5.20 -0.13 -25.41
N PRO A 183 -4.51 -1.23 -25.02
CA PRO A 183 -5.16 -2.52 -24.78
C PRO A 183 -6.38 -2.40 -23.86
N SER A 184 -7.44 -3.16 -24.13
CA SER A 184 -8.77 -3.06 -23.46
C SER A 184 -8.77 -3.09 -21.92
N TYR A 185 -7.65 -3.42 -21.28
CA TYR A 185 -7.48 -3.44 -19.82
C TYR A 185 -6.78 -2.19 -19.24
N LEU A 186 -6.38 -1.23 -20.08
CA LEU A 186 -5.66 -0.01 -19.69
C LEU A 186 -6.44 1.29 -20.01
N GLN A 187 -7.70 1.20 -20.45
CA GLN A 187 -8.53 2.37 -20.63
C GLN A 187 -9.24 2.75 -19.31
N PRO A 188 -9.04 3.97 -18.78
CA PRO A 188 -9.79 4.45 -17.64
C PRO A 188 -11.19 4.88 -18.08
N ASP A 189 -12.21 4.16 -17.61
CA ASP A 189 -13.61 4.57 -17.71
C ASP A 189 -13.79 5.98 -17.15
N LYS A 190 -14.01 6.96 -18.03
CA LYS A 190 -14.49 8.29 -17.67
C LYS A 190 -15.54 8.77 -18.68
N GLU A 191 -16.79 8.59 -18.23
CA GLU A 191 -17.98 9.42 -18.48
C GLU A 191 -18.86 9.07 -19.70
N GLU A 192 -19.71 8.04 -19.48
CA GLU A 192 -21.19 8.02 -19.58
C GLU A 192 -21.88 8.46 -20.90
N PRO A 193 -22.86 7.65 -21.36
CA PRO A 193 -24.22 8.21 -21.37
C PRO A 193 -25.25 7.25 -20.76
N ASP A 194 -25.89 7.77 -19.70
CA ASP A 194 -27.27 7.54 -19.27
C ASP A 194 -28.09 6.56 -20.11
N LEU A 195 -28.09 5.28 -19.70
CA LEU A 195 -29.15 4.34 -20.05
C LEU A 195 -30.34 4.63 -19.14
N ASP A 196 -30.94 5.78 -19.39
CA ASP A 196 -32.26 6.17 -18.97
C ASP A 196 -33.21 4.94 -18.91
N ALA A 197 -34.05 4.93 -17.90
CA ALA A 197 -35.47 4.68 -18.14
C ALA A 197 -35.98 3.26 -18.53
N GLU A 198 -35.18 2.19 -18.63
CA GLU A 198 -35.72 0.89 -19.10
C GLU A 198 -36.17 -0.16 -18.06
N LEU A 199 -35.91 -0.01 -16.76
CA LEU A 199 -36.50 -0.94 -15.76
C LEU A 199 -37.14 -0.21 -14.58
N ASN A 200 -38.23 0.48 -14.88
CA ASN A 200 -39.24 0.87 -13.90
C ASN A 200 -40.11 -0.35 -13.52
N LEU A 201 -39.54 -1.30 -12.76
CA LEU A 201 -40.30 -2.46 -12.27
C LEU A 201 -40.94 -2.15 -10.91
N PRO A 202 -42.27 -2.33 -10.77
CA PRO A 202 -43.00 -2.03 -9.54
C PRO A 202 -42.62 -3.00 -8.41
N THR A 203 -42.67 -2.51 -7.17
CA THR A 203 -42.47 -3.32 -5.96
C THR A 203 -43.52 -4.42 -5.89
N ALA A 204 -43.09 -5.69 -5.98
CA ALA A 204 -43.99 -6.83 -5.82
C ALA A 204 -44.24 -7.14 -4.32
N PRO A 205 -45.42 -7.68 -3.97
CA PRO A 205 -46.07 -7.42 -2.69
C PRO A 205 -45.72 -8.42 -1.59
N SER A 206 -45.86 -7.96 -0.35
CA SER A 206 -45.72 -8.74 0.88
C SER A 206 -46.69 -9.93 0.93
N GLY A 207 -46.18 -11.11 1.30
CA GLY A 207 -46.98 -12.31 1.57
C GLY A 207 -46.39 -13.13 2.71
N ASN A 208 -47.06 -13.09 3.86
CA ASN A 208 -46.80 -13.96 5.01
C ASN A 208 -46.91 -15.45 4.65
N ALA A 209 -45.79 -16.17 4.73
CA ALA A 209 -45.70 -17.60 5.05
C ALA A 209 -44.20 -17.86 5.30
N THR A 210 -43.71 -18.48 6.37
CA THR A 210 -44.17 -19.74 6.95
C THR A 210 -43.69 -19.89 8.40
N ALA A 211 -44.51 -20.61 9.16
CA ALA A 211 -44.18 -21.16 10.47
C ALA A 211 -42.93 -22.08 10.43
N ALA A 212 -42.34 -22.20 11.61
CA ALA A 212 -41.19 -23.02 11.96
C ALA A 212 -41.34 -24.51 11.63
N ALA A 213 -40.22 -25.17 11.29
CA ALA A 213 -39.74 -26.39 11.96
C ALA A 213 -38.43 -26.90 11.35
N GLY A 214 -37.38 -26.95 12.17
CA GLY A 214 -36.56 -28.15 12.27
C GLY A 214 -35.29 -28.26 11.42
N ARG A 215 -34.19 -28.46 12.18
CA ARG A 215 -32.99 -29.28 11.90
C ARG A 215 -31.72 -28.50 11.59
N ALA A 216 -30.86 -28.52 12.60
CA ALA A 216 -29.44 -28.28 12.49
C ALA A 216 -28.78 -29.28 11.52
N ASN A 217 -28.08 -28.76 10.52
CA ASN A 217 -26.79 -29.29 10.10
C ASN A 217 -26.01 -28.19 9.37
N SER A 218 -24.88 -27.79 9.94
CA SER A 218 -23.94 -26.82 9.39
C SER A 218 -23.12 -27.45 8.26
N GLN A 219 -23.25 -26.95 7.04
CA GLN A 219 -22.34 -27.26 5.94
C GLN A 219 -21.68 -25.95 5.49
N VAL A 220 -20.35 -25.93 5.64
CA VAL A 220 -19.48 -24.79 5.41
C VAL A 220 -19.24 -24.66 3.90
N GLU A 221 -19.54 -23.48 3.35
CA GLU A 221 -19.25 -23.09 1.97
C GLU A 221 -17.91 -22.34 1.95
N ASP A 222 -17.05 -22.58 0.96
CA ASP A 222 -15.81 -21.81 0.78
C ASP A 222 -16.11 -20.43 0.13
N GLU A 223 -15.15 -19.48 0.15
CA GLU A 223 -15.31 -18.06 -0.27
C GLU A 223 -15.79 -17.81 -1.72
N LEU A 224 -16.03 -18.86 -2.51
CA LEU A 224 -16.65 -18.81 -3.85
C LEU A 224 -18.03 -19.49 -3.91
N GLY A 225 -18.65 -19.83 -2.77
CA GLY A 225 -20.05 -20.25 -2.67
C GLY A 225 -20.37 -21.65 -3.20
N PHE A 226 -19.37 -22.53 -3.33
CA PHE A 226 -19.59 -23.93 -3.72
C PHE A 226 -19.43 -24.88 -2.53
N PRO A 227 -20.21 -25.98 -2.48
CA PRO A 227 -20.12 -26.97 -1.41
C PRO A 227 -18.76 -27.71 -1.47
N ALA A 228 -18.02 -27.68 -0.36
CA ALA A 228 -16.69 -28.28 -0.27
C ALA A 228 -16.73 -29.81 -0.49
N VAL A 229 -15.98 -30.31 -1.48
CA VAL A 229 -15.79 -31.75 -1.72
C VAL A 229 -14.67 -32.32 -0.83
N PRO A 230 -14.91 -33.43 -0.11
CA PRO A 230 -13.92 -34.00 0.80
C PRO A 230 -12.73 -34.62 0.04
N ARG A 231 -11.50 -34.28 0.46
CA ARG A 231 -10.23 -34.81 -0.07
C ARG A 231 -10.13 -36.32 0.15
N ALA A 232 -9.98 -37.09 -0.93
CA ALA A 232 -9.78 -38.54 -0.87
C ALA A 232 -8.38 -38.88 -0.32
N SER A 233 -8.33 -39.54 0.85
CA SER A 233 -7.11 -40.18 1.35
C SER A 233 -7.05 -41.62 0.84
N VAL A 234 -5.88 -41.96 0.30
CA VAL A 234 -5.54 -43.16 -0.47
C VAL A 234 -5.30 -44.39 0.43
N ARG A 235 -5.45 -45.59 -0.16
CA ARG A 235 -5.04 -46.97 0.28
C ARG A 235 -5.97 -47.67 1.29
N SER A 236 -6.17 -48.99 1.22
CA SER A 236 -5.37 -50.07 0.61
C SER A 236 -6.24 -51.21 0.10
#